data_AF-A0A957ZVY3-F1
#
_entry.id   AF-A0A957ZVY3-F1
#
_cell.length_a   1.000
_cell.length_b   1.000
_cell.length_c   1.000
_cell.angle_alpha   90.00
_cell.angle_beta   90.00
_cell.angle_gamma   90.00
#
_symmetry.space_group_name_H-M   'P 1'
#
loop_
_entity.id
_entity.type
_entity.pdbx_description
1 polymer ?
#
loop_
_entity_poly.entity_id
_entity_poly.type
_entity_poly.pdbx_seq_one_letter_code
_entity_poly.pdbx_strand_id
1 'polypeptide(L)'
;HPVARVAMKILDVGSARELSEVMAAVGLAQNLAALRALATEGIQRGHMSLHARQVAVAAGAQGADVDRIAAQLVREGAIRVERARELMTPRQEQR
;
A
#
# COMPACT_ATOMS: atom_id res chain seq x y z
N HIS A 1 20.87 -31.30 -5.35
CA HIS A 1 19.57 -30.88 -5.92
C HIS A 1 19.76 -30.43 -7.37
N PRO A 2 19.06 -31.01 -8.36
CA PRO A 2 19.23 -30.66 -9.78
C PRO A 2 18.98 -29.18 -10.10
N VAL A 3 17.95 -28.57 -9.53
CA VAL A 3 17.61 -27.15 -9.75
C VAL A 3 18.74 -26.22 -9.29
N ALA A 4 19.44 -26.53 -8.20
CA ALA A 4 20.55 -25.72 -7.73
C ALA A 4 21.71 -25.72 -8.73
N ARG A 5 21.99 -26.85 -9.39
CA ARG A 5 23.03 -26.94 -10.44
C ARG A 5 22.68 -26.10 -11.66
N VAL A 6 21.40 -26.09 -12.05
CA VAL A 6 20.91 -25.25 -13.15
C VAL A 6 21.03 -23.77 -12.79
N ALA A 7 20.62 -23.37 -11.58
CA ALA A 7 20.73 -21.99 -11.11
C ALA A 7 22.19 -21.50 -11.09
N MET A 8 23.12 -22.32 -10.60
CA MET A 8 24.56 -21.99 -10.63
C MET A 8 25.09 -21.84 -12.06
N LYS A 9 24.60 -22.65 -13.01
CA LYS A 9 24.98 -22.53 -14.43
C LYS A 9 24.40 -21.29 -15.11
N ILE A 10 23.22 -20.84 -14.69
CA ILE A 10 22.62 -19.58 -15.16
C ILE A 10 23.36 -18.37 -14.60
N LEU A 11 23.74 -18.42 -13.31
CA LEU A 11 24.47 -17.34 -12.64
C LEU A 11 25.92 -17.19 -13.14
N ASP A 12 26.50 -18.25 -13.71
CA ASP A 12 27.85 -18.28 -14.30
C ASP A 12 28.94 -17.72 -13.37
N VAL A 13 28.90 -18.13 -12.10
CA VAL A 13 29.89 -17.75 -11.08
C VAL A 13 30.93 -18.86 -10.90
N GLY A 14 32.21 -18.48 -10.89
CA GLY A 14 33.35 -19.38 -10.79
C GLY A 14 33.79 -19.69 -9.36
N SER A 15 33.30 -18.93 -8.37
CA SER A 15 33.69 -19.12 -6.96
C SER A 15 32.57 -18.86 -5.96
N ALA A 16 32.71 -19.42 -4.75
CA ALA A 16 31.81 -19.13 -3.63
C ALA A 16 31.85 -17.64 -3.22
N ARG A 17 32.98 -16.97 -3.47
CA ARG A 17 33.14 -15.54 -3.23
C ARG A 17 32.28 -14.72 -4.20
N GLU A 18 32.36 -15.01 -5.49
CA GLU A 18 31.52 -14.36 -6.51
C GLU A 18 30.04 -14.58 -6.23
N LEU A 19 29.64 -15.80 -5.85
CA LEU A 19 28.27 -16.07 -5.43
C LEU A 19 27.86 -15.18 -4.24
N SER A 20 28.72 -15.05 -3.23
CA SER A 20 28.46 -14.21 -2.05
C SER A 20 28.28 -12.74 -2.40
N GLU A 21 29.09 -12.23 -3.34
CA GLU A 21 29.00 -10.85 -3.83
C GLU A 21 27.69 -10.61 -4.59
N VAL A 22 27.27 -11.55 -5.44
CA VAL A 22 25.96 -11.50 -6.13
C VAL A 22 24.82 -11.51 -5.11
N MET A 23 24.87 -12.39 -4.11
CA MET A 23 23.83 -12.45 -3.07
C MET A 23 23.74 -11.16 -2.26
N ALA A 24 24.88 -10.56 -1.90
CA ALA A 24 24.91 -9.27 -1.21
C ALA A 24 24.29 -8.15 -2.07
N ALA A 25 24.63 -8.09 -3.35
CA ALA A 25 24.05 -7.12 -4.29
C ALA A 25 22.53 -7.31 -4.45
N VAL A 26 22.05 -8.54 -4.56
CA VAL A 26 20.61 -8.86 -4.60
C VAL A 26 19.92 -8.41 -3.32
N GLY A 27 20.50 -8.69 -2.14
CA GLY A 27 19.96 -8.26 -0.86
C GLY A 27 19.85 -6.73 -0.75
N LEU A 28 20.88 -5.99 -1.20
CA LEU A 28 20.84 -4.53 -1.26
C LEU A 28 19.77 -4.01 -2.22
N ALA A 29 19.65 -4.61 -3.41
CA ALA A 29 18.61 -4.25 -4.37
C ALA A 29 17.20 -4.50 -3.81
N GLN A 30 16.99 -5.62 -3.11
CA GLN A 30 15.73 -5.93 -2.43
C GLN A 30 15.42 -4.92 -1.33
N ASN A 31 16.40 -4.58 -0.48
CA ASN A 31 16.23 -3.58 0.57
C ASN A 31 15.87 -2.21 -0.02
N LEU A 32 16.58 -1.77 -1.07
CA LEU A 32 16.28 -0.51 -1.75
C LEU A 32 14.87 -0.52 -2.37
N ALA A 33 14.46 -1.61 -3.02
CA ALA A 33 13.13 -1.74 -3.60
C ALA A 33 12.04 -1.68 -2.51
N ALA A 34 12.25 -2.34 -1.37
CA ALA A 34 11.33 -2.31 -0.24
C ALA A 34 11.21 -0.90 0.36
N LEU A 35 12.34 -0.23 0.62
CA LEU A 35 12.35 1.14 1.12
C LEU A 35 11.68 2.10 0.14
N ARG A 36 11.98 1.97 -1.16
CA ARG A 36 11.34 2.77 -2.21
C ARG A 36 9.83 2.53 -2.22
N ALA A 37 9.38 1.28 -2.16
CA ALA A 37 7.96 0.96 -2.12
C ALA A 37 7.28 1.64 -0.91
N LEU A 38 7.86 1.51 0.30
CA LEU A 38 7.33 2.12 1.52
C LEU A 38 7.32 3.66 1.47
N ALA A 39 8.36 4.26 0.87
CA ALA A 39 8.51 5.71 0.74
C ALA A 39 7.71 6.30 -0.44
N THR A 40 7.25 5.48 -1.39
CA THR A 40 6.45 5.99 -2.51
C THR A 40 5.04 6.34 -2.07
N GLU A 41 4.57 7.50 -2.55
CA GLU A 41 3.20 7.95 -2.30
C GLU A 41 2.14 6.98 -2.82
N GLY A 42 2.45 6.16 -3.83
CA GLY A 42 1.47 5.24 -4.43
C GLY A 42 0.91 4.24 -3.42
N ILE A 43 1.79 3.62 -2.62
CA ILE A 43 1.38 2.66 -1.57
C ILE A 43 0.65 3.39 -0.44
N GLN A 44 1.16 4.55 -0.02
CA GLN A 44 0.53 5.34 1.05
C GLN A 44 -0.86 5.84 0.63
N ARG A 45 -1.02 6.36 -0.59
CA ARG A 45 -2.32 6.80 -1.14
C ARG A 45 -3.29 5.63 -1.27
N GLY A 46 -2.83 4.47 -1.71
CA GLY A 46 -3.65 3.25 -1.76
C GLY A 46 -4.12 2.83 -0.37
N HIS A 47 -3.22 2.80 0.61
CA HIS A 47 -3.54 2.49 2.00
C HIS A 47 -4.55 3.48 2.60
N MET A 48 -4.34 4.78 2.38
CA MET A 48 -5.23 5.83 2.88
C MET A 48 -6.61 5.80 2.22
N SER A 49 -6.70 5.46 0.94
CA SER A 49 -7.98 5.26 0.24
C SER A 49 -8.76 4.08 0.84
N LEU A 50 -8.08 2.94 1.07
CA LEU A 50 -8.70 1.79 1.72
C LEU A 50 -9.11 2.10 3.17
N HIS A 51 -8.25 2.80 3.91
CA HIS A 51 -8.51 3.21 5.28
C HIS A 51 -9.74 4.13 5.36
N ALA A 52 -9.87 5.11 4.47
CA ALA A 52 -11.05 5.97 4.39
C ALA A 52 -12.34 5.19 4.10
N ARG A 53 -12.29 4.17 3.22
CA ARG A 53 -13.43 3.26 2.99
C ARG A 53 -13.79 2.47 4.24
N GLN A 54 -12.79 1.94 4.96
CA GLN A 54 -13.04 1.23 6.21
C GLN A 54 -13.66 2.12 7.27
N VAL A 55 -13.22 3.36 7.39
CA VAL A 55 -13.83 4.35 8.31
C VAL A 55 -15.28 4.67 7.90
N ALA A 56 -15.56 4.83 6.60
CA ALA A 56 -16.93 5.02 6.12
C ALA A 56 -17.83 3.82 6.45
N VAL A 57 -17.35 2.59 6.25
CA VAL A 57 -18.08 1.36 6.60
C VAL A 57 -18.30 1.27 8.11
N ALA A 58 -17.28 1.59 8.93
CA ALA A 58 -17.40 1.59 10.39
C ALA A 58 -18.41 2.64 10.92
N ALA A 59 -18.63 3.72 10.15
CA ALA A 59 -19.68 4.69 10.44
C ALA A 59 -21.09 4.20 10.04
N GLY A 60 -21.19 3.12 9.27
CA GLY A 60 -22.45 2.52 8.81
C GLY A 60 -22.79 2.81 7.35
N ALA A 61 -21.88 3.39 6.55
CA ALA A 61 -22.11 3.61 5.12
C ALA A 61 -22.27 2.29 4.36
N GLN A 62 -23.16 2.25 3.36
CA GLN A 62 -23.45 1.06 2.55
C GLN A 62 -23.51 1.40 1.06
N GLY A 63 -23.21 0.42 0.21
CA GLY A 63 -23.31 0.56 -1.24
C GLY A 63 -22.53 1.76 -1.78
N ALA A 64 -23.20 2.59 -2.57
CA ALA A 64 -22.58 3.76 -3.21
C ALA A 64 -22.16 4.87 -2.23
N ASP A 65 -22.70 4.90 -1.00
CA ASP A 65 -22.33 5.91 0.00
C ASP A 65 -20.92 5.71 0.55
N VAL A 66 -20.40 4.48 0.54
CA VAL A 66 -19.05 4.18 1.03
C VAL A 66 -18.01 4.98 0.22
N ASP A 67 -18.11 4.93 -1.10
CA ASP A 67 -17.14 5.59 -1.98
C ASP A 67 -17.30 7.11 -1.94
N ARG A 68 -18.54 7.61 -1.88
CA ARG A 68 -18.83 9.05 -1.74
C ARG A 68 -18.23 9.62 -0.45
N ILE A 69 -18.47 8.96 0.69
CA ILE A 69 -18.00 9.40 2.00
C ILE A 69 -16.48 9.25 2.10
N ALA A 70 -15.92 8.12 1.68
CA ALA A 70 -14.48 7.90 1.69
C ALA A 70 -13.74 8.97 0.87
N ALA A 71 -14.24 9.31 -0.33
CA ALA A 71 -13.65 10.36 -1.14
C ALA A 71 -13.70 11.73 -0.45
N GLN A 72 -14.80 12.03 0.25
CA GLN A 72 -14.93 13.28 1.00
C GLN A 72 -13.99 13.33 2.23
N LEU A 73 -13.85 12.23 2.97
CA LEU A 73 -12.92 12.12 4.11
C LEU A 73 -11.47 12.35 3.68
N VAL A 74 -11.06 11.79 2.53
CA VAL A 74 -9.73 11.99 1.95
C VAL A 74 -9.54 13.44 1.53
N ARG A 75 -10.53 14.05 0.85
CA ARG A 75 -10.48 15.46 0.45
C ARG A 75 -10.35 16.41 1.63
N GLU A 76 -11.03 16.12 2.74
CA GLU A 76 -11.01 16.96 3.95
C GLU A 76 -9.81 16.67 4.87
N GLY A 77 -9.03 15.61 4.62
CA GLY A 77 -7.97 15.16 5.52
C GLY A 77 -8.48 14.68 6.89
N ALA A 78 -9.78 14.44 7.04
CA ALA A 78 -10.46 14.18 8.30
C ALA A 78 -10.98 12.74 8.36
N ILE A 79 -10.07 11.76 8.30
CA ILE A 79 -10.40 10.32 8.27
C ILE A 79 -10.70 9.81 9.69
N ARG A 80 -11.89 10.14 10.20
CA ARG A 80 -12.39 9.71 11.51
C ARG A 80 -13.87 9.32 11.44
N VAL A 81 -14.29 8.38 12.29
CA VAL A 81 -15.65 7.80 12.26
C VAL A 81 -16.72 8.86 12.54
N GLU A 82 -16.46 9.80 13.45
CA GLU A 82 -17.38 10.90 13.75
C GLU A 82 -17.62 11.76 12.50
N ARG A 83 -16.56 12.07 11.75
CA ARG A 83 -16.70 12.85 10.51
C ARG A 83 -17.47 12.09 9.44
N ALA A 84 -17.21 10.79 9.32
CA ALA A 84 -17.95 9.93 8.42
C ALA A 84 -19.45 9.91 8.75
N ARG A 85 -19.83 9.87 10.03
CA ARG A 85 -21.23 9.98 10.48
C ARG A 85 -21.83 11.35 10.14
N GLU A 86 -21.09 12.44 10.35
CA GLU A 86 -21.52 13.79 9.94
C GLU A 86 -21.82 13.88 8.43
N LEU A 87 -21.06 13.14 7.60
CA LEU A 87 -21.23 13.08 6.14
C LEU A 87 -22.37 12.15 5.67
N MET A 88 -22.91 11.33 6.57
CA MET A 88 -24.12 10.53 6.33
C MET A 88 -25.39 11.33 6.58
N THR A 89 -25.33 12.34 7.45
CA THR A 89 -26.45 13.25 7.68
C THR A 89 -26.57 14.21 6.49
N PRO A 90 -27.75 14.36 5.85
CA PRO A 90 -27.94 15.38 4.82
C PRO A 90 -27.58 16.75 5.39
N ARG A 91 -26.71 17.51 4.73
CA ARG A 91 -26.62 18.95 4.99
C ARG A 91 -28.00 19.50 4.74
N GLN A 92 -28.69 19.98 5.78
CA GLN A 92 -29.76 20.93 5.58
C GLN A 92 -29.09 22.14 4.91
N GLU A 93 -29.28 22.24 3.60
CA GLU A 93 -28.91 23.41 2.83
C GLU A 93 -29.45 24.62 3.57
N GLN A 94 -28.54 25.48 4.00
CA GLN A 94 -28.85 26.82 4.47
C GLN A 94 -29.63 27.49 3.32
N ARG A 95 -30.95 27.52 3.48
CA ARG A 95 -31.86 28.36 2.71
C ARG A 95 -31.65 29.83 3.07
#